data_AF-A0A1W1BQT0-F1
#
_entry.id   AF-A0A1W1BQT0-F1
#
_cell.length_a   1.000
_cell.length_b   1.000
_cell.length_c   1.000
_cell.angle_alpha   90.00
_cell.angle_beta   90.00
_cell.angle_gamma   90.00
#
_symmetry.space_group_name_H-M   'P 1'
#
loop_
_entity.id
_entity.type
_entity.pdbx_description
1 polymer ?
#
loop_
_entity_poly.entity_id
_entity_poly.type
_entity_poly.pdbx_seq_one_letter_code
_entity_poly.pdbx_strand_id
1 'polypeptide(L)'
;MVKFLLIIIGLSNLSLAIVTSIDQIATDSQTKLQWQDEVYLESEGIAENKEIEEGKALNWENAIKYCENLTLGGKDDWRLPNKYELVSIVDYNESSSSTIIDGFINSSNDRFWTSTSVYNKSDILYIILFGVGVIITESKSNVCLVRCVRGGL
;
A
#
# COMPACT_ATOMS: atom_id res chain seq x y z
N MET A 1 -11.12 -38.74 -44.35
CA MET A 1 -10.00 -38.11 -43.64
C MET A 1 -10.46 -36.71 -43.24
N VAL A 2 -10.98 -36.56 -42.02
CA VAL A 2 -11.57 -35.30 -41.53
C VAL A 2 -10.43 -34.43 -40.98
N LYS A 3 -10.21 -33.27 -41.59
CA LYS A 3 -9.20 -32.30 -41.19
C LYS A 3 -9.73 -31.53 -39.98
N PHE A 4 -9.18 -31.77 -38.79
CA PHE A 4 -9.42 -30.93 -37.62
C PHE A 4 -8.68 -29.60 -37.81
N LEU A 5 -9.43 -28.50 -37.91
CA LEU A 5 -8.90 -27.15 -37.88
C LEU A 5 -8.75 -26.76 -36.40
N LEU A 6 -7.54 -26.83 -35.87
CA LEU A 6 -7.22 -26.27 -34.54
C LEU A 6 -7.17 -24.75 -34.66
N ILE A 7 -8.22 -24.08 -34.20
CA ILE A 7 -8.22 -22.63 -34.00
C ILE A 7 -7.44 -22.37 -32.70
N ILE A 8 -6.16 -22.03 -32.83
CA ILE A 8 -5.38 -21.48 -31.73
C ILE A 8 -5.88 -20.03 -31.56
N ILE A 9 -6.87 -19.83 -30.69
CA ILE A 9 -7.23 -18.48 -30.24
C ILE A 9 -6.02 -17.99 -29.45
N GLY A 10 -5.41 -16.90 -29.92
CA GLY A 10 -4.24 -16.31 -29.28
C GLY A 10 -4.51 -16.10 -27.79
N LEU A 11 -3.72 -16.77 -26.96
CA LEU A 11 -3.58 -16.38 -25.57
C LEU A 11 -2.94 -15.00 -25.61
N SER A 12 -3.77 -13.95 -25.54
CA SER A 12 -3.26 -12.64 -25.13
C SER A 12 -2.49 -12.90 -23.84
N ASN A 13 -1.24 -12.43 -23.78
CA ASN A 13 -0.50 -12.37 -22.53
C ASN A 13 -1.36 -11.55 -21.56
N LEU A 14 -2.24 -12.21 -20.81
CA LEU A 14 -2.76 -11.64 -19.59
C LEU A 14 -1.51 -11.48 -18.74
N SER A 15 -1.03 -10.23 -18.65
CA SER A 15 -0.27 -9.82 -17.50
C SER A 15 -1.08 -10.32 -16.30
N LEU A 16 -0.56 -11.33 -15.61
CA LEU A 16 -1.17 -11.78 -14.38
C LEU A 16 -1.06 -10.56 -13.47
N ALA A 17 -2.18 -9.93 -13.12
CA ALA A 17 -2.17 -8.81 -12.20
C ALA A 17 -1.47 -9.31 -10.92
N ILE A 18 -0.29 -8.75 -10.62
CA ILE A 18 0.53 -9.16 -9.48
C ILE A 18 -0.25 -8.96 -8.19
N VAL A 19 -1.02 -7.89 -8.13
CA VAL A 19 -1.96 -7.57 -7.06
C VAL A 19 -3.39 -7.69 -7.58
N THR A 20 -4.29 -8.19 -6.74
CA THR A 20 -5.73 -8.18 -7.00
C THR A 20 -6.47 -7.72 -5.76
N SER A 21 -7.34 -6.72 -5.90
CA SER A 21 -8.18 -6.19 -4.83
C SER A 21 -9.59 -6.75 -4.89
N ILE A 22 -10.02 -7.39 -3.79
CA ILE A 22 -11.37 -7.95 -3.60
C ILE A 22 -11.81 -7.58 -2.19
N ASP A 23 -13.04 -7.09 -2.03
CA ASP A 23 -13.62 -6.72 -0.73
C ASP A 23 -12.69 -5.85 0.12
N GLN A 24 -12.12 -4.81 -0.51
CA GLN A 24 -11.21 -3.83 0.13
C GLN A 24 -9.88 -4.43 0.62
N ILE A 25 -9.51 -5.62 0.14
CA ILE A 25 -8.24 -6.27 0.44
C ILE A 25 -7.49 -6.54 -0.86
N ALA A 26 -6.34 -5.87 -1.02
CA ALA A 26 -5.40 -6.11 -2.10
C ALA A 26 -4.44 -7.26 -1.74
N THR A 27 -4.40 -8.30 -2.55
CA THR A 27 -3.53 -9.47 -2.33
C THR A 27 -2.40 -9.48 -3.34
N ASP A 28 -1.15 -9.44 -2.86
CA ASP A 28 0.04 -9.58 -3.69
C ASP A 28 0.39 -11.07 -3.84
N SER A 29 0.26 -11.56 -5.07
CA SER A 29 0.52 -12.96 -5.42
C SER A 29 1.99 -13.36 -5.33
N GLN A 30 2.93 -12.40 -5.39
CA GLN A 30 4.37 -12.64 -5.29
C GLN A 30 4.82 -12.71 -3.83
N THR A 31 4.55 -11.67 -3.05
CA THR A 31 5.00 -11.58 -1.64
C THR A 31 4.09 -12.35 -0.68
N LYS A 32 2.89 -12.71 -1.12
CA LYS A 32 1.80 -13.27 -0.29
C LYS A 32 1.30 -12.31 0.80
N LEU A 33 1.71 -11.04 0.74
CA LEU A 33 1.18 -10.00 1.60
C LEU A 33 -0.24 -9.64 1.15
N GLN A 34 -1.05 -9.28 2.13
CA GLN A 34 -2.35 -8.67 1.89
C GLN A 34 -2.37 -7.28 2.50
N TRP A 35 -3.01 -6.36 1.79
CA TRP A 35 -2.99 -4.95 2.06
C TRP A 35 -4.41 -4.46 2.26
N GLN A 36 -4.59 -3.59 3.25
CA GLN A 36 -5.79 -2.78 3.34
C GLN A 36 -5.92 -1.97 2.05
N ASP A 37 -7.08 -2.00 1.42
CA ASP A 37 -7.39 -1.27 0.20
C ASP A 37 -8.78 -0.63 0.27
N GLU A 38 -9.06 -0.01 1.41
CA GLU A 38 -10.24 0.83 1.63
C GLU A 38 -10.01 2.24 1.07
N VAL A 39 -11.07 2.87 0.54
CA VAL A 39 -11.09 4.24 0.01
C VAL A 39 -10.47 5.22 1.01
N TYR A 40 -9.56 6.08 0.56
CA TYR A 40 -9.13 7.24 1.33
C TYR A 40 -10.11 8.40 1.14
N LEU A 41 -10.61 8.98 2.22
CA LEU A 41 -11.53 10.10 2.17
C LEU A 41 -10.78 11.39 1.80
N GLU A 42 -11.47 12.36 1.19
CA GLU A 42 -10.87 13.67 0.92
C GLU A 42 -10.38 14.35 2.21
N SER A 43 -11.08 14.13 3.33
CA SER A 43 -10.64 14.64 4.62
C SER A 43 -9.35 13.99 5.12
N GLU A 44 -8.97 12.80 4.63
CA GLU A 44 -7.71 12.13 4.96
C GLU A 44 -6.54 12.64 4.09
N GLY A 45 -6.79 13.34 2.98
CA GLY A 45 -5.78 13.69 1.97
C GLY A 45 -5.05 15.04 2.12
N ILE A 46 -3.79 15.07 1.65
CA ILE A 46 -2.90 16.18 1.26
C ILE A 46 -3.18 17.58 1.81
N ALA A 47 -2.69 17.83 3.02
CA ALA A 47 -1.88 19.03 3.25
C ALA A 47 -0.56 18.64 3.92
N GLU A 48 0.53 19.22 3.42
CA GLU A 48 1.81 19.30 4.12
C GLU A 48 1.57 19.81 5.55
N ASN A 49 2.16 19.17 6.55
CA ASN A 49 2.02 19.52 7.96
C ASN A 49 0.57 19.46 8.49
N LYS A 50 -0.24 18.50 8.05
CA LYS A 50 -1.52 18.23 8.72
C LYS A 50 -1.23 17.87 10.19
N GLU A 51 -1.73 18.68 11.12
CA GLU A 51 -1.63 18.41 12.57
C GLU A 51 -2.83 17.61 13.08
N ILE A 52 -3.92 17.56 12.30
CA ILE A 52 -5.18 16.92 12.68
C ILE A 52 -5.22 15.49 12.16
N GLU A 53 -5.33 14.56 13.10
CA GLU A 53 -5.57 13.15 12.81
C GLU A 53 -7.04 12.89 12.46
N GLU A 54 -7.29 12.14 11.39
CA GLU A 54 -8.63 11.76 10.97
C GLU A 54 -8.58 10.48 10.15
N GLY A 55 -9.41 9.49 10.50
CA GLY A 55 -9.48 8.21 9.80
C GLY A 55 -8.11 7.54 9.70
N LYS A 56 -7.63 7.32 8.47
CA LYS A 56 -6.31 6.74 8.13
C LYS A 56 -5.18 7.75 8.00
N ALA A 57 -5.43 9.04 8.27
CA ALA A 57 -4.39 10.06 8.38
C ALA A 57 -4.02 10.22 9.86
N LEU A 58 -2.91 9.61 10.28
CA LEU A 58 -2.53 9.48 11.69
C LEU A 58 -1.07 9.86 11.93
N ASN A 59 -0.74 10.23 13.16
CA ASN A 59 0.64 10.19 13.64
C ASN A 59 1.12 8.74 13.75
N TRP A 60 2.42 8.53 13.92
CA TRP A 60 2.98 7.20 13.82
C TRP A 60 2.50 6.24 14.92
N GLU A 61 2.37 6.71 16.16
CA GLU A 61 1.92 5.87 17.27
C GLU A 61 0.47 5.42 17.10
N ASN A 62 -0.38 6.33 16.61
CA ASN A 62 -1.77 6.02 16.32
C ASN A 62 -1.91 5.18 15.05
N ALA A 63 -1.02 5.33 14.07
CA ALA A 63 -0.96 4.46 12.89
C ALA A 63 -0.69 2.99 13.26
N ILE A 64 0.22 2.75 14.21
CA ILE A 64 0.46 1.39 14.75
C ILE A 64 -0.83 0.85 15.37
N LYS A 65 -1.41 1.60 16.32
CA LYS A 65 -2.62 1.18 17.02
C LYS A 65 -3.79 0.95 16.06
N TYR A 66 -3.89 1.77 15.02
CA TYR A 66 -4.91 1.63 13.99
C TYR A 66 -4.80 0.28 13.30
N CYS A 67 -3.59 -0.08 12.83
CA CYS A 67 -3.40 -1.37 12.17
C CYS A 67 -3.58 -2.55 13.13
N GLU A 68 -3.05 -2.48 14.35
CA GLU A 68 -3.17 -3.56 15.33
C GLU A 68 -4.62 -3.80 15.80
N ASN A 69 -5.49 -2.79 15.71
CA ASN A 69 -6.91 -2.91 16.07
C ASN A 69 -7.82 -3.08 14.84
N LEU A 70 -7.28 -3.09 13.62
CA LEU A 70 -8.07 -3.21 12.40
C LEU A 70 -8.67 -4.61 12.31
N THR A 71 -9.99 -4.70 12.12
CA THR A 71 -10.66 -5.93 11.69
C THR A 71 -11.27 -5.71 10.31
N LEU A 72 -10.69 -6.33 9.29
CA LEU A 72 -11.08 -6.14 7.89
C LEU A 72 -11.15 -7.50 7.17
N GLY A 73 -12.24 -7.76 6.43
CA GLY A 73 -12.46 -9.04 5.75
C GLY A 73 -12.43 -10.26 6.67
N GLY A 74 -12.82 -10.10 7.94
CA GLY A 74 -12.75 -11.15 8.96
C GLY A 74 -11.32 -11.49 9.43
N LYS A 75 -10.36 -10.57 9.24
CA LYS A 75 -8.96 -10.69 9.66
C LYS A 75 -8.60 -9.59 10.64
N ASP A 76 -7.83 -9.93 11.67
CA ASP A 76 -7.42 -9.08 12.80
C ASP A 76 -5.90 -9.08 13.05
N ASP A 77 -5.11 -9.72 12.17
CA ASP A 77 -3.65 -9.82 12.21
C ASP A 77 -2.96 -8.74 11.37
N TRP A 78 -3.55 -7.55 11.32
CA TRP A 78 -3.04 -6.41 10.57
C TRP A 78 -1.94 -5.67 11.34
N ARG A 79 -0.97 -5.13 10.62
CA ARG A 79 0.15 -4.36 11.18
C ARG A 79 0.57 -3.24 10.26
N LEU A 80 1.31 -2.28 10.82
CA LEU A 80 1.96 -1.24 10.02
C LEU A 80 3.11 -1.88 9.20
N PRO A 81 3.18 -1.67 7.88
CA PRO A 81 4.20 -2.27 7.03
C PRO A 81 5.58 -1.71 7.34
N ASN A 82 6.62 -2.52 7.18
CA ASN A 82 7.98 -2.01 7.17
C ASN A 82 8.32 -1.32 5.83
N LYS A 83 9.44 -0.60 5.79
CA LYS A 83 9.81 0.16 4.57
C LYS A 83 9.99 -0.71 3.32
N TYR A 84 10.47 -1.95 3.47
CA TYR A 84 10.69 -2.83 2.32
C TYR A 84 9.37 -3.35 1.75
N GLU A 85 8.39 -3.60 2.61
CA GLU A 85 7.05 -3.99 2.17
C GLU A 85 6.38 -2.86 1.40
N LEU A 86 6.39 -1.62 1.90
CA LEU A 86 5.80 -0.52 1.13
C LEU A 86 6.56 -0.22 -0.17
N VAL A 87 7.90 -0.37 -0.17
CA VAL A 87 8.69 -0.27 -1.41
C VAL A 87 8.31 -1.35 -2.42
N SER A 88 7.93 -2.55 -1.98
CA SER A 88 7.55 -3.64 -2.88
C SER A 88 6.30 -3.36 -3.71
N ILE A 89 5.49 -2.38 -3.32
CA ILE A 89 4.29 -1.95 -4.04
C ILE A 89 4.49 -0.62 -4.78
N VAL A 90 5.73 -0.12 -4.88
CA VAL A 90 6.06 1.05 -5.70
C VAL A 90 6.24 0.63 -7.16
N ASP A 91 5.52 1.29 -8.05
CA ASP A 91 5.73 1.24 -9.50
C ASP A 91 6.77 2.28 -9.91
N TYR A 92 7.92 1.80 -10.40
CA TYR A 92 9.01 2.63 -10.88
C TYR A 92 8.94 2.90 -12.40
N ASN A 93 7.87 2.50 -13.07
CA ASN A 93 7.69 2.78 -14.49
C ASN A 93 7.18 4.23 -14.70
N GLU A 94 7.82 4.98 -15.60
CA GLU A 94 7.60 6.43 -15.79
C GLU A 94 6.22 6.84 -16.33
N SER A 95 5.26 5.91 -16.52
CA SER A 95 3.99 6.15 -17.22
C SER A 95 2.75 6.29 -16.33
N SER A 96 2.85 6.09 -15.02
CA SER A 96 1.69 6.05 -14.12
C SER A 96 1.47 7.39 -13.39
N SER A 97 0.19 7.75 -13.21
CA SER A 97 -0.22 8.93 -12.43
C SER A 97 -0.12 8.70 -10.91
N SER A 98 0.07 7.44 -10.50
CA SER A 98 0.34 6.99 -9.14
C SER A 98 1.47 5.99 -9.19
N THR A 99 2.45 6.11 -8.31
CA THR A 99 3.55 5.13 -8.24
C THR A 99 3.18 3.92 -7.37
N ILE A 100 1.90 3.62 -7.16
CA ILE A 100 1.47 2.33 -6.59
C ILE A 100 1.25 1.36 -7.77
N ILE A 101 1.76 0.12 -7.66
CA ILE A 101 1.58 -0.90 -8.69
C ILE A 101 0.10 -1.18 -9.00
N ASP A 102 -0.17 -1.56 -10.25
CA ASP A 102 -1.52 -1.92 -10.70
C ASP A 102 -2.14 -3.03 -9.85
N GLY A 103 -3.46 -2.95 -9.67
CA GLY A 103 -4.27 -3.95 -8.96
C GLY A 103 -4.84 -3.46 -7.62
N PHE A 104 -4.28 -2.39 -7.06
CA PHE A 104 -4.93 -1.60 -6.01
C PHE A 104 -6.07 -0.77 -6.60
N ILE A 105 -7.22 -0.74 -5.91
CA ILE A 105 -8.38 0.06 -6.30
C ILE A 105 -8.31 1.45 -5.65
N ASN A 106 -7.81 1.53 -4.41
CA ASN A 106 -7.84 2.74 -3.60
C ASN A 106 -6.44 3.28 -3.34
N SER A 107 -5.80 3.76 -4.40
CA SER A 107 -4.45 4.35 -4.34
C SER A 107 -4.48 5.84 -3.97
N SER A 108 -3.43 6.30 -3.28
CA SER A 108 -3.19 7.71 -2.98
C SER A 108 -1.72 8.02 -3.22
N ASN A 109 -1.45 9.25 -3.68
CA ASN A 109 -0.11 9.75 -4.00
C ASN A 109 0.59 10.40 -2.80
N ASP A 110 0.00 10.34 -1.61
CA ASP A 110 0.53 10.99 -0.41
C ASP A 110 1.70 10.20 0.23
N ARG A 111 2.14 10.69 1.38
CA ARG A 111 3.12 10.04 2.27
C ARG A 111 2.47 8.97 3.13
N PHE A 112 3.12 7.79 3.19
CA PHE A 112 2.66 6.64 3.94
C PHE A 112 3.64 6.22 5.02
N TRP A 113 3.11 5.96 6.21
CA TRP A 113 3.90 5.48 7.34
C TRP A 113 4.49 4.09 7.11
N THR A 114 5.75 3.92 7.51
CA THR A 114 6.36 2.60 7.74
C THR A 114 6.59 2.37 9.23
N SER A 115 6.75 1.12 9.65
CA SER A 115 7.18 0.74 11.01
C SER A 115 8.70 0.87 11.21
N THR A 116 9.45 1.35 10.21
CA THR A 116 10.92 1.39 10.25
C THR A 116 11.44 2.76 10.68
N SER A 117 12.12 2.81 11.84
CA SER A 117 12.81 4.01 12.32
C SER A 117 14.19 4.21 11.65
N VAL A 118 14.69 5.45 11.70
CA VAL A 118 16.05 5.77 11.29
C VAL A 118 17.03 5.34 12.39
N TYR A 119 18.15 4.73 12.00
CA TYR A 119 19.19 4.31 12.94
C TYR A 119 19.64 5.48 13.83
N ASN A 120 19.72 5.23 15.15
CA ASN A 120 20.03 6.24 16.17
C ASN A 120 19.11 7.47 16.21
N LYS A 121 17.89 7.39 15.65
CA LYS A 121 16.87 8.45 15.74
C LYS A 121 15.48 7.84 15.95
N SER A 122 15.04 7.78 17.21
CA SER A 122 13.72 7.20 17.55
C SER A 122 12.53 8.04 17.07
N ASP A 123 12.73 9.34 16.89
CA ASP A 123 11.65 10.27 16.50
C ASP A 123 11.55 10.52 15.00
N ILE A 124 12.46 9.93 14.21
CA ILE A 124 12.52 10.09 12.76
C ILE A 124 12.37 8.72 12.10
N LEU A 125 11.43 8.61 11.15
CA LEU A 125 11.00 7.35 10.58
C LEU A 125 10.98 7.42 9.07
N TYR A 126 11.14 6.27 8.41
CA TYR A 126 11.00 6.19 6.97
C TYR A 126 9.52 6.26 6.59
N ILE A 127 9.23 7.01 5.53
CA ILE A 127 7.93 7.03 4.85
C ILE A 127 8.14 6.81 3.36
N ILE A 128 7.09 6.38 2.67
CA ILE A 128 7.06 6.29 1.21
C ILE A 128 6.12 7.36 0.66
N LEU A 129 6.61 8.16 -0.28
CA LEU A 129 5.80 9.16 -0.98
C LEU A 129 5.44 8.62 -2.37
N PHE A 130 4.20 8.15 -2.54
CA PHE A 130 3.75 7.50 -3.78
C PHE A 130 3.48 8.49 -4.93
N GLY A 131 3.50 9.80 -4.70
CA GLY A 131 3.42 10.77 -5.79
C GLY A 131 4.65 10.76 -6.71
N VAL A 132 5.79 10.29 -6.20
CA VAL A 132 7.07 10.25 -6.94
C VAL A 132 7.88 8.96 -6.68
N GLY A 133 7.38 8.03 -5.88
CA GLY A 133 8.01 6.72 -5.64
C GLY A 133 9.28 6.77 -4.78
N VAL A 134 9.42 7.76 -3.89
CA VAL A 134 10.65 7.97 -3.10
C VAL A 134 10.49 7.55 -1.64
N ILE A 135 11.62 7.17 -1.03
CA ILE A 135 11.76 6.99 0.40
C ILE A 135 12.30 8.28 1.00
N ILE A 136 11.58 8.87 1.95
CA ILE A 136 12.04 10.02 2.73
C ILE A 136 11.90 9.74 4.23
N THR A 137 12.22 10.73 5.06
CA THR A 137 12.11 10.62 6.51
C THR A 137 11.16 11.65 7.07
N GLU A 138 10.44 11.30 8.14
CA GLU A 138 9.44 12.17 8.76
C GLU A 138 9.49 12.09 10.29
N SER A 139 9.06 13.18 10.96
CA SER A 139 8.87 13.21 12.41
C SER A 139 7.68 12.37 12.82
N LYS A 140 7.83 11.51 13.85
CA LYS A 140 6.76 10.63 14.34
C LYS A 140 5.47 11.37 14.76
N SER A 141 5.59 12.66 15.09
CA SER A 141 4.49 13.53 15.50
C SER A 141 3.63 14.02 14.34
N ASN A 142 4.16 13.99 13.10
CA ASN A 142 3.46 14.49 11.93
C ASN A 142 2.39 13.49 11.48
N VAL A 143 1.43 13.94 10.68
CA VAL A 143 0.39 13.07 10.14
C VAL A 143 0.78 12.59 8.75
N CYS A 144 0.70 11.27 8.55
CA CYS A 144 0.82 10.60 7.25
C CYS A 144 -0.33 9.60 7.07
N LEU A 145 -0.55 9.14 5.84
CA LEU A 145 -1.50 8.08 5.56
C LEU A 145 -1.01 6.72 6.05
N VAL A 146 -1.97 5.87 6.35
CA VAL A 146 -1.75 4.50 6.80
C VAL A 146 -2.34 3.53 5.78
N ARG A 147 -1.58 2.49 5.45
CA ARG A 147 -2.05 1.31 4.75
C ARG A 147 -1.54 0.09 5.50
N CYS A 148 -2.44 -0.63 6.15
CA CYS A 148 -2.06 -1.80 6.93
C CYS A 148 -1.73 -2.99 6.01
N VAL A 149 -0.82 -3.84 6.48
CA VAL A 149 -0.42 -5.08 5.81
C VAL A 149 -0.62 -6.27 6.76
N ARG A 150 -0.84 -7.45 6.21
CA ARG A 150 -0.86 -8.72 6.94
C ARG A 150 -0.20 -9.84 6.13
N GLY A 151 0.12 -10.94 6.81
CA GLY A 151 0.86 -12.06 6.24
C GLY A 151 2.37 -11.79 6.12
N GLY A 152 3.01 -12.58 5.26
CA GLY A 152 4.47 -12.79 5.27
C GLY A 152 4.83 -13.97 6.17
N LEU A 153 5.86 -14.73 5.77
CA LEU A 153 6.43 -15.84 6.54
C LEU A 153 7.50 -15.34 7.50
#